data_AF-A0A970EV01-F1
#
_entry.id   AF-A0A970EV01-F1
#
_cell.length_a   1.000
_cell.length_b   1.000
_cell.length_c   1.000
_cell.angle_alpha   90.00
_cell.angle_beta   90.00
_cell.angle_gamma   90.00
#
_symmetry.space_group_name_H-M   'P 1'
#
loop_
_entity.id
_entity.type
_entity.pdbx_description
1 polymer ?
#
loop_
_entity_poly.entity_id
_entity_poly.type
_entity_poly.pdbx_seq_one_letter_code
_entity_poly.pdbx_strand_id
1 'polypeptide(L)'
;MKKSRVISVRSIKQMIKAASDTIREDRIGIYAASASFFLIISFIPFIMILVTTAGLVLSDNDVKQIERLISLLPEAPAKFIGDELQFLIDQKPAVPLSLTALALLWTASRGMLAVRGGVKSVFGESSGTYIMERLQGLVITAFFIVIIVALLVVSVFGQTLLSLLGDKLPALQPLLNFIVDISPVIFFLLFILFFAIVFRIFTPRSANINSLSRHLPGAALAAAGWTLYSFLFSIYIEHFSNVSYVYGSLTTLIVFMLWLYACMTILLLGAEFNKFLYGNSKRSVKNQ
;
A
#
# COMPACT_ATOMS: atom_id res chain seq x y z
N MET A 1 28.92 16.90 26.53
CA MET A 1 27.57 17.43 26.84
C MET A 1 26.77 17.60 25.55
N LYS A 2 25.66 16.87 25.43
CA LYS A 2 24.80 16.74 24.25
C LYS A 2 23.95 18.01 24.10
N LYS A 3 24.22 18.87 23.12
CA LYS A 3 23.43 20.09 22.87
C LYS A 3 22.09 19.67 22.24
N SER A 4 21.01 19.70 23.03
CA SER A 4 19.64 19.50 22.55
C SER A 4 19.29 20.60 21.54
N ARG A 5 19.12 20.26 20.26
CA ARG A 5 18.56 21.17 19.26
C ARG A 5 17.09 21.39 19.59
N VAL A 6 16.79 22.50 20.25
CA VAL A 6 15.42 23.01 20.36
C VAL A 6 14.97 23.39 18.95
N ILE A 7 14.05 22.63 18.37
CA ILE A 7 13.47 22.92 17.06
C ILE A 7 12.54 24.13 17.23
N SER A 8 12.94 25.28 16.69
CA SER A 8 12.18 26.53 16.77
C SER A 8 10.94 26.48 15.87
N VAL A 9 9.80 27.06 16.28
CA VAL A 9 8.58 27.16 15.45
C VAL A 9 8.83 27.86 14.11
N ARG A 10 9.81 28.77 14.04
CA ARG A 10 10.26 29.38 12.76
C ARG A 10 10.94 28.37 11.84
N SER A 11 11.72 27.43 12.40
CA SER A 11 12.32 26.34 11.62
C SER A 11 11.28 25.36 11.09
N ILE A 12 10.20 25.08 11.84
CA ILE A 12 9.10 24.23 11.36
C ILE A 12 8.37 24.88 10.19
N LYS A 13 8.03 26.18 10.28
CA LYS A 13 7.40 26.91 9.15
C LYS A 13 8.30 26.94 7.92
N GLN A 14 9.61 27.14 8.11
CA GLN A 14 10.57 27.11 7.00
C GLN A 14 10.71 25.71 6.39
N MET A 15 10.68 24.66 7.21
CA MET A 15 10.67 23.27 6.73
C MET A 15 9.39 22.94 5.96
N ILE A 16 8.22 23.37 6.44
CA ILE A 16 6.93 23.17 5.75
C ILE A 16 6.93 23.92 4.41
N LYS A 17 7.44 25.16 4.39
CA LYS A 17 7.54 25.94 3.16
C LYS A 17 8.52 25.31 2.17
N ALA A 18 9.70 24.90 2.63
CA ALA A 18 10.69 24.21 1.82
C ALA A 18 10.16 22.87 1.27
N ALA A 19 9.42 22.10 2.07
CA ALA A 19 8.75 20.88 1.62
C ALA A 19 7.68 21.21 0.56
N SER A 20 6.85 22.23 0.78
CA SER A 20 5.83 22.65 -0.19
C SER A 20 6.43 23.13 -1.51
N ASP A 21 7.56 23.83 -1.47
CA ASP A 21 8.27 24.30 -2.65
C ASP A 21 8.92 23.10 -3.39
N THR A 22 9.48 22.14 -2.64
CA THR A 22 10.10 20.92 -3.21
C THR A 22 9.06 19.97 -3.81
N ILE A 23 7.88 19.81 -3.20
CA ILE A 23 6.74 19.05 -3.77
C ILE A 23 6.34 19.61 -5.14
N ARG A 24 6.35 20.93 -5.29
CA ARG A 24 6.05 21.62 -6.54
C ARG A 24 7.16 21.44 -7.57
N GLU A 25 8.42 21.62 -7.18
CA GLU A 25 9.58 21.51 -8.06
C GLU A 25 9.79 20.07 -8.57
N ASP A 26 9.67 19.07 -7.70
CA ASP A 26 9.93 17.66 -8.03
C ASP A 26 8.67 16.96 -8.61
N ARG A 27 7.61 17.74 -8.90
CA ARG A 27 6.35 17.30 -9.54
C ARG A 27 5.68 16.11 -8.84
N ILE A 28 5.85 16.01 -7.53
CA ILE A 28 5.40 14.88 -6.70
C ILE A 28 3.90 14.64 -6.88
N GLY A 29 3.10 15.71 -6.91
CA GLY A 29 1.65 15.61 -7.11
C GLY A 29 1.25 14.98 -8.46
N ILE A 30 2.02 15.20 -9.53
CA ILE A 30 1.71 14.63 -10.85
C ILE A 30 1.95 13.12 -10.86
N TYR A 31 3.07 12.69 -10.27
CA TYR A 31 3.39 11.27 -10.16
C TYR A 31 2.46 10.54 -9.19
N ALA A 32 2.12 11.16 -8.05
CA ALA A 32 1.14 10.62 -7.12
C ALA A 32 -0.24 10.46 -7.78
N ALA A 33 -0.75 11.50 -8.46
CA ALA A 33 -2.03 11.43 -9.17
C ALA A 33 -2.03 10.36 -10.26
N SER A 34 -0.94 10.26 -11.03
CA SER A 34 -0.79 9.24 -12.08
C SER A 34 -0.78 7.82 -11.49
N ALA A 35 -0.04 7.61 -10.40
CA ALA A 35 0.03 6.33 -9.71
C ALA A 35 -1.35 5.91 -9.18
N SER A 36 -2.04 6.81 -8.49
CA SER A 36 -3.39 6.55 -7.95
C SER A 36 -4.39 6.23 -9.06
N PHE A 37 -4.39 7.02 -10.14
CA PHE A 37 -5.27 6.79 -11.30
C PHE A 37 -5.08 5.39 -11.90
N PHE A 38 -3.84 4.98 -12.17
CA PHE A 38 -3.58 3.65 -12.73
C PHE A 38 -3.86 2.51 -11.73
N LEU A 39 -3.68 2.73 -10.42
CA LEU A 39 -4.08 1.76 -9.40
C LEU A 39 -5.58 1.52 -9.39
N ILE A 40 -6.39 2.58 -9.52
CA ILE A 40 -7.85 2.45 -9.58
C ILE A 40 -8.29 1.71 -10.85
N ILE A 41 -7.72 2.06 -12.00
CA ILE A 41 -8.02 1.35 -13.24
C ILE A 41 -7.63 -0.13 -13.14
N SER A 42 -6.52 -0.44 -12.45
CA SER A 42 -6.08 -1.82 -12.24
C SER A 42 -6.97 -2.61 -11.28
N PHE A 43 -7.77 -1.94 -10.44
CA PHE A 43 -8.65 -2.59 -9.48
C PHE A 43 -9.75 -3.41 -10.17
N ILE A 44 -10.34 -2.91 -11.25
CA ILE A 44 -11.39 -3.61 -12.00
C ILE A 44 -10.92 -4.97 -12.55
N PRO A 45 -9.85 -5.04 -13.38
CA PRO A 45 -9.37 -6.32 -13.90
C PRO A 45 -8.78 -7.22 -12.80
N PHE A 46 -8.28 -6.65 -11.70
CA PHE A 46 -7.87 -7.42 -10.53
C PHE A 46 -9.05 -8.16 -9.89
N ILE A 47 -10.15 -7.46 -9.61
CA ILE A 47 -11.37 -8.07 -9.07
C ILE A 47 -11.89 -9.13 -10.05
N MET A 48 -11.97 -8.84 -11.36
CA MET A 48 -12.40 -9.83 -12.36
C MET A 48 -11.57 -11.11 -12.37
N ILE A 49 -10.25 -11.03 -12.23
CA ILE A 49 -9.38 -12.21 -12.14
C ILE A 49 -9.64 -12.96 -10.84
N LEU A 50 -9.80 -12.27 -9.72
CA LEU A 50 -10.16 -12.91 -8.46
C LEU A 50 -11.49 -13.67 -8.58
N VAL A 51 -12.52 -13.01 -9.13
CA VAL A 51 -13.85 -13.61 -9.40
C VAL A 51 -13.73 -14.87 -10.25
N THR A 52 -13.08 -14.74 -11.41
CA THR A 52 -12.99 -15.82 -12.39
C THR A 52 -12.15 -16.97 -11.86
N THR A 53 -11.04 -16.67 -11.20
CA THR A 53 -10.16 -17.70 -10.61
C THR A 53 -10.87 -18.43 -9.47
N ALA A 54 -11.60 -17.71 -8.62
CA ALA A 54 -12.44 -18.32 -7.60
C ALA A 54 -13.49 -19.24 -8.24
N GLY A 55 -14.23 -18.77 -9.26
CA GLY A 55 -15.21 -19.60 -9.96
C GLY A 55 -14.63 -20.81 -10.73
N LEU A 56 -13.33 -20.81 -11.06
CA LEU A 56 -12.64 -21.94 -11.72
C LEU A 56 -12.07 -22.96 -10.73
N VAL A 57 -11.64 -22.50 -9.56
CA VAL A 57 -11.06 -23.35 -8.50
C VAL A 57 -12.17 -23.96 -7.65
N LEU A 58 -13.32 -23.27 -7.52
CA LEU A 58 -14.46 -23.71 -6.72
C LEU A 58 -15.42 -24.52 -7.57
N SER A 59 -15.49 -25.83 -7.32
CA SER A 59 -16.56 -26.71 -7.79
C SER A 59 -17.82 -26.53 -6.91
N ASP A 60 -19.01 -26.96 -7.36
CA ASP A 60 -20.25 -26.90 -6.57
C ASP A 60 -20.14 -27.56 -5.17
N ASN A 61 -19.23 -28.53 -5.02
CA ASN A 61 -18.92 -29.17 -3.74
C ASN A 61 -17.99 -28.32 -2.84
N ASP A 62 -17.15 -27.47 -3.41
CA ASP A 62 -16.23 -26.58 -2.68
C ASP A 62 -16.97 -25.36 -2.13
N VAL A 63 -18.00 -24.87 -2.81
CA VAL A 63 -18.88 -23.79 -2.34
C VAL A 63 -19.54 -24.18 -1.00
N LYS A 64 -20.05 -25.41 -0.88
CA LYS A 64 -20.63 -25.92 0.38
C LYS A 64 -19.59 -26.09 1.49
N GLN A 65 -18.34 -26.38 1.15
CA GLN A 65 -17.23 -26.46 2.12
C GLN A 65 -16.80 -25.06 2.59
N ILE A 66 -16.80 -24.09 1.68
CA ILE A 66 -16.54 -22.69 1.98
C ILE A 66 -17.66 -22.08 2.81
N GLU A 67 -18.93 -22.36 2.52
CA GLU A 67 -20.05 -21.95 3.37
C GLU A 67 -19.93 -22.51 4.79
N ARG A 68 -19.46 -23.76 4.95
CA ARG A 68 -19.16 -24.33 6.27
C ARG A 68 -17.99 -23.65 6.97
N LEU A 69 -16.96 -23.23 6.25
CA LEU A 69 -15.85 -22.45 6.82
C LEU A 69 -16.27 -21.01 7.14
N ILE A 70 -17.14 -20.42 6.33
CA ILE A 70 -17.74 -19.10 6.53
C ILE A 70 -18.64 -19.10 7.77
N SER A 71 -19.36 -20.19 8.05
CA SER A 71 -20.15 -20.32 9.28
C SER A 71 -19.31 -20.39 10.56
N LEU A 72 -17.99 -20.56 10.45
CA LEU A 72 -17.06 -20.49 11.58
C LEU A 72 -16.51 -19.06 11.79
N LEU A 73 -16.80 -18.13 10.88
CA LEU A 73 -16.44 -16.72 10.99
C LEU A 73 -17.52 -15.95 11.78
N PRO A 74 -17.16 -14.85 12.46
CA PRO A 74 -18.13 -13.91 13.02
C PRO A 74 -19.12 -13.38 11.96
N GLU A 75 -20.33 -13.00 12.36
CA GLU A 75 -21.43 -12.63 11.43
C GLU A 75 -21.05 -11.58 10.37
N ALA A 76 -20.29 -10.56 10.75
CA ALA A 76 -19.92 -9.47 9.84
C ALA A 76 -19.01 -9.92 8.67
N PRO A 77 -17.85 -10.56 8.91
CA PRO A 77 -17.04 -11.12 7.83
C PRO A 77 -17.75 -12.26 7.09
N ALA A 78 -18.56 -13.06 7.78
CA ALA A 78 -19.29 -14.16 7.14
C ALA A 78 -20.30 -13.68 6.09
N LYS A 79 -21.08 -12.65 6.44
CA LYS A 79 -22.08 -12.07 5.55
C LYS A 79 -21.45 -11.35 4.35
N PHE A 80 -20.40 -10.57 4.59
CA PHE A 80 -19.66 -9.89 3.52
C PHE A 80 -19.07 -10.88 2.50
N ILE A 81 -18.46 -11.97 2.99
CA ILE A 81 -17.88 -12.98 2.10
C ILE A 81 -18.98 -13.76 1.37
N GLY A 82 -20.08 -14.13 2.05
CA GLY A 82 -21.18 -14.89 1.44
C GLY A 82 -21.93 -14.13 0.34
N ASP A 83 -22.29 -12.87 0.60
CA ASP A 83 -23.01 -12.01 -0.36
C ASP A 83 -22.13 -11.75 -1.60
N GLU A 84 -20.84 -11.51 -1.39
CA GLU A 84 -19.89 -11.34 -2.49
C GLU A 84 -19.70 -12.67 -3.24
N LEU A 85 -19.49 -13.80 -2.55
CA LEU A 85 -19.28 -15.12 -3.19
C LEU A 85 -20.45 -15.53 -4.10
N GLN A 86 -21.69 -15.27 -3.70
CA GLN A 86 -22.85 -15.53 -4.56
C GLN A 86 -22.86 -14.61 -5.79
N PHE A 87 -22.60 -13.32 -5.60
CA PHE A 87 -22.43 -12.39 -6.73
C PHE A 87 -21.33 -12.83 -7.69
N LEU A 88 -20.22 -13.38 -7.17
CA LEU A 88 -19.08 -13.90 -7.94
C LEU A 88 -19.42 -15.15 -8.77
N ILE A 89 -20.28 -16.04 -8.27
CA ILE A 89 -20.68 -17.29 -8.94
C ILE A 89 -21.70 -16.99 -10.07
N ASP A 90 -22.64 -16.09 -9.83
CA ASP A 90 -23.72 -15.78 -10.78
C ASP A 90 -23.25 -14.94 -11.97
N GLN A 91 -22.23 -14.11 -11.79
CA GLN A 91 -21.77 -13.11 -12.79
C GLN A 91 -20.67 -13.60 -13.73
N LYS A 92 -20.58 -14.91 -14.05
CA LYS A 92 -19.53 -15.54 -14.92
C LYS A 92 -19.01 -14.56 -15.99
N PRO A 93 -17.82 -13.96 -15.82
CA PRO A 93 -17.39 -12.91 -16.73
C PRO A 93 -17.19 -13.48 -18.14
N ALA A 94 -17.87 -12.90 -19.13
CA ALA A 94 -17.76 -13.30 -20.53
C ALA A 94 -16.40 -12.94 -21.18
N VAL A 95 -15.55 -12.20 -20.47
CA VAL A 95 -14.24 -11.75 -20.97
C VAL A 95 -13.18 -12.83 -20.71
N PRO A 96 -12.36 -13.21 -21.71
CA PRO A 96 -11.29 -14.17 -21.51
C PRO A 96 -10.31 -13.74 -20.41
N LEU A 97 -9.99 -14.65 -19.48
CA LEU A 97 -9.07 -14.41 -18.36
C LEU A 97 -7.72 -13.84 -18.82
N SER A 98 -7.25 -14.27 -19.99
CA SER A 98 -6.01 -13.79 -20.62
C SER A 98 -6.07 -12.29 -20.96
N LEU A 99 -7.18 -11.80 -21.50
CA LEU A 99 -7.35 -10.39 -21.84
C LEU A 99 -7.39 -9.51 -20.59
N THR A 100 -8.11 -9.97 -19.57
CA THR A 100 -8.19 -9.30 -18.25
C THR A 100 -6.82 -9.27 -17.57
N ALA A 101 -6.05 -10.36 -17.63
CA ALA A 101 -4.68 -10.42 -17.11
C ALA A 101 -3.74 -9.45 -17.83
N LEU A 102 -3.84 -9.32 -19.16
CA LEU A 102 -3.07 -8.34 -19.92
C LEU A 102 -3.44 -6.91 -19.55
N ALA A 103 -4.73 -6.61 -19.38
CA ALA A 103 -5.21 -5.31 -18.95
C ALA A 103 -4.71 -4.97 -17.53
N LEU A 104 -4.76 -5.93 -16.59
CA LEU A 104 -4.22 -5.78 -15.25
C LEU A 104 -2.71 -5.50 -15.29
N LEU A 105 -1.95 -6.33 -16.01
CA LEU A 105 -0.49 -6.17 -16.13
C LEU A 105 -0.11 -4.84 -16.75
N TRP A 106 -0.87 -4.36 -17.74
CA TRP A 106 -0.63 -3.07 -18.37
C TRP A 106 -0.87 -1.90 -17.41
N THR A 107 -2.03 -1.89 -16.75
CA THR A 107 -2.48 -0.80 -15.86
C THR A 107 -1.65 -0.76 -14.57
N ALA A 108 -1.45 -1.91 -13.92
CA ALA A 108 -0.59 -2.02 -12.74
C ALA A 108 0.86 -1.63 -13.05
N SER A 109 1.39 -2.02 -14.22
CA SER A 109 2.73 -1.61 -14.62
C SER A 109 2.85 -0.10 -14.80
N ARG A 110 1.84 0.58 -15.36
CA ARG A 110 1.86 2.05 -15.48
C ARG A 110 1.80 2.73 -14.13
N GLY A 111 0.99 2.22 -13.19
CA GLY A 111 0.97 2.71 -11.81
C GLY A 111 2.35 2.62 -11.16
N MET A 112 3.01 1.47 -11.28
CA MET A 112 4.33 1.27 -10.69
C MET A 112 5.43 2.11 -11.36
N LEU A 113 5.35 2.33 -12.67
CA LEU A 113 6.22 3.27 -13.38
C LEU A 113 6.02 4.71 -12.91
N ALA A 114 4.79 5.12 -12.59
CA ALA A 114 4.52 6.44 -12.03
C ALA A 114 5.13 6.61 -10.62
N VAL A 115 5.01 5.61 -9.74
CA VAL A 115 5.65 5.61 -8.41
C VAL A 115 7.18 5.72 -8.54
N ARG A 116 7.78 4.88 -9.38
CA ARG A 116 9.22 4.91 -9.65
C ARG A 116 9.65 6.25 -10.25
N GLY A 117 8.89 6.78 -11.21
CA GLY A 117 9.11 8.08 -11.82
C GLY A 117 9.10 9.22 -10.80
N GLY A 118 8.19 9.16 -9.82
CA GLY A 118 8.16 10.11 -8.70
C GLY A 118 9.36 9.97 -7.77
N VAL A 119 9.77 8.75 -7.41
CA VAL A 119 11.00 8.56 -6.60
C VAL A 119 12.21 9.10 -7.36
N LYS A 120 12.31 8.82 -8.66
CA LYS A 120 13.40 9.31 -9.50
C LYS A 120 13.40 10.82 -9.70
N SER A 121 12.23 11.45 -9.84
CA SER A 121 12.11 12.91 -9.98
C SER A 121 12.63 13.60 -8.73
N VAL A 122 12.36 13.02 -7.55
CA VAL A 122 12.96 13.45 -6.28
C VAL A 122 14.49 13.40 -6.38
N PHE A 123 15.10 12.35 -6.91
CA PHE A 123 16.58 12.29 -7.06
C PHE A 123 17.13 13.07 -8.27
N GLY A 124 16.29 13.68 -9.10
CA GLY A 124 16.70 14.49 -10.26
C GLY A 124 17.21 13.68 -11.46
N GLU A 125 16.88 12.39 -11.54
CA GLU A 125 17.29 11.51 -12.65
C GLU A 125 16.09 11.08 -13.48
N SER A 126 16.21 11.17 -14.82
CA SER A 126 15.06 10.98 -15.71
C SER A 126 14.98 9.62 -16.39
N SER A 127 16.02 8.78 -16.36
CA SER A 127 16.05 7.61 -17.25
C SER A 127 16.83 6.41 -16.71
N GLY A 128 16.23 5.23 -16.87
CA GLY A 128 16.88 3.93 -16.81
C GLY A 128 16.21 3.00 -17.83
N THR A 129 16.80 1.83 -18.09
CA THR A 129 16.32 0.92 -19.15
C THR A 129 14.92 0.39 -18.86
N TYR A 130 13.93 0.76 -19.70
CA TYR A 130 12.48 0.48 -19.54
C TYR A 130 12.15 -0.95 -19.07
N ILE A 131 12.86 -1.95 -19.58
CA ILE A 131 12.63 -3.37 -19.29
C ILE A 131 13.05 -3.75 -17.86
N MET A 132 14.24 -3.29 -17.41
CA MET A 132 14.72 -3.53 -16.04
C MET A 132 13.79 -2.86 -15.03
N GLU A 133 13.26 -1.70 -15.39
CA GLU A 133 12.36 -0.92 -14.52
C GLU A 133 11.05 -1.66 -14.28
N ARG A 134 10.53 -2.30 -15.33
CA ARG A 134 9.29 -3.06 -15.30
C ARG A 134 9.41 -4.36 -14.52
N LEU A 135 10.50 -5.10 -14.68
CA LEU A 135 10.79 -6.32 -13.90
C LEU A 135 10.92 -6.02 -12.41
N GLN A 136 11.64 -4.96 -12.04
CA GLN A 136 11.75 -4.52 -10.66
C GLN A 136 10.39 -4.12 -10.06
N GLY A 137 9.56 -3.41 -10.85
CA GLY A 137 8.20 -3.07 -10.44
C GLY A 137 7.35 -4.32 -10.16
N LEU A 138 7.39 -5.32 -11.04
CA LEU A 138 6.64 -6.57 -10.86
C LEU A 138 7.05 -7.33 -9.59
N VAL A 139 8.36 -7.46 -9.33
CA VAL A 139 8.86 -8.16 -8.12
C VAL A 139 8.40 -7.46 -6.86
N ILE A 140 8.43 -6.13 -6.82
CA ILE A 140 7.97 -5.36 -5.65
C ILE A 140 6.46 -5.49 -5.48
N THR A 141 5.68 -5.40 -6.55
CA THR A 141 4.22 -5.58 -6.47
C THR A 141 3.86 -6.98 -5.99
N ALA A 142 4.54 -8.02 -6.48
CA ALA A 142 4.36 -9.39 -6.01
C ALA A 142 4.69 -9.53 -4.51
N PHE A 143 5.81 -8.95 -4.08
CA PHE A 143 6.20 -8.92 -2.66
C PHE A 143 5.17 -8.17 -1.80
N PHE A 144 4.64 -7.05 -2.29
CA PHE A 144 3.59 -6.28 -1.62
C PHE A 144 2.30 -7.09 -1.43
N ILE A 145 1.88 -7.81 -2.48
CA ILE A 145 0.70 -8.68 -2.43
C ILE A 145 0.90 -9.78 -1.38
N VAL A 146 2.07 -10.45 -1.37
CA VAL A 146 2.37 -11.50 -0.38
C VAL A 146 2.30 -10.94 1.05
N ILE A 147 2.86 -9.74 1.29
CA ILE A 147 2.74 -9.08 2.59
C ILE A 147 1.28 -8.83 2.93
N ILE A 148 0.51 -8.17 2.06
CA ILE A 148 -0.91 -7.85 2.32
C ILE A 148 -1.70 -9.11 2.64
N VAL A 149 -1.54 -10.19 1.86
CA VAL A 149 -2.23 -11.45 2.09
C VAL A 149 -1.84 -12.03 3.45
N ALA A 150 -0.55 -12.05 3.79
CA ALA A 150 -0.11 -12.49 5.11
C ALA A 150 -0.70 -11.63 6.24
N LEU A 151 -0.77 -10.31 6.07
CA LEU A 151 -1.36 -9.40 7.04
C LEU A 151 -2.86 -9.67 7.23
N LEU A 152 -3.60 -9.84 6.12
CA LEU A 152 -5.02 -10.13 6.15
C LEU A 152 -5.30 -11.47 6.83
N VAL A 153 -4.50 -12.50 6.55
CA VAL A 153 -4.65 -13.81 7.17
C VAL A 153 -4.46 -13.71 8.69
N VAL A 154 -3.41 -13.03 9.15
CA VAL A 154 -3.15 -12.86 10.59
C VAL A 154 -4.20 -11.95 11.24
N SER A 155 -4.69 -10.91 10.57
CA SER A 155 -5.69 -10.00 11.13
C SER A 155 -7.08 -10.64 11.24
N VAL A 156 -7.53 -11.31 10.19
CA VAL A 156 -8.87 -11.93 10.12
C VAL A 156 -8.92 -13.25 10.87
N PHE A 157 -7.92 -14.11 10.67
CA PHE A 157 -7.90 -15.45 11.28
C PHE A 157 -7.06 -15.51 12.53
N GLY A 158 -6.35 -14.45 12.95
CA GLY A 158 -5.46 -14.51 14.12
C GLY A 158 -6.20 -14.92 15.39
N GLN A 159 -7.36 -14.32 15.66
CA GLN A 159 -8.19 -14.65 16.82
C GLN A 159 -8.90 -16.00 16.67
N THR A 160 -9.29 -16.38 15.46
CA THR A 160 -9.92 -17.68 15.18
C THR A 160 -8.92 -18.85 15.26
N LEU A 161 -7.70 -18.64 14.78
CA LEU A 161 -6.60 -19.60 14.94
C LEU A 161 -6.24 -19.75 16.41
N LEU A 162 -6.22 -18.63 17.15
CA LEU A 162 -5.95 -18.62 18.59
C LEU A 162 -6.96 -19.45 19.39
N SER A 163 -8.26 -19.34 19.08
CA SER A 163 -9.29 -20.16 19.74
C SER A 163 -9.21 -21.63 19.34
N LEU A 164 -9.06 -21.95 18.06
CA LEU A 164 -8.98 -23.33 17.56
C LEU A 164 -7.74 -24.10 18.04
N LEU A 165 -6.58 -23.42 18.11
CA LEU A 165 -5.33 -24.01 18.62
C LEU A 165 -5.25 -23.97 20.14
N GLY A 166 -5.87 -22.96 20.77
CA GLY A 166 -5.92 -22.81 22.22
C GLY A 166 -6.64 -23.95 22.93
N ASP A 167 -7.65 -24.54 22.28
CA ASP A 167 -8.38 -25.70 22.80
C ASP A 167 -7.59 -27.02 22.66
N LYS A 168 -6.76 -27.14 21.63
CA LYS A 168 -5.98 -28.37 21.35
C LYS A 168 -4.61 -28.41 22.02
N LEU A 169 -4.01 -27.24 22.27
CA LEU A 169 -2.66 -27.09 22.82
C LEU A 169 -2.64 -25.96 23.87
N PRO A 170 -3.23 -26.17 25.06
CA PRO A 170 -3.33 -25.13 26.10
C PRO A 170 -1.96 -24.62 26.59
N ALA A 171 -0.90 -25.42 26.46
CA ALA A 171 0.47 -25.00 26.77
C ALA A 171 1.01 -23.88 25.87
N LEU A 172 0.48 -23.72 24.65
CA LEU A 172 0.92 -22.70 23.69
C LEU A 172 0.07 -21.43 23.71
N GLN A 173 -1.08 -21.42 24.40
CA GLN A 173 -1.96 -20.25 24.49
C GLN A 173 -1.23 -18.96 24.91
N PRO A 174 -0.36 -18.95 25.95
CA PRO A 174 0.32 -17.72 26.36
C PRO A 174 1.21 -17.15 25.25
N LEU A 175 1.89 -18.03 24.49
CA LEU A 175 2.73 -17.62 23.36
C LEU A 175 1.89 -17.12 22.19
N LEU A 176 0.76 -17.76 21.90
CA LEU A 176 -0.11 -17.34 20.81
C LEU A 176 -0.80 -16.00 21.11
N ASN A 177 -1.26 -15.78 22.35
CA ASN A 177 -1.80 -14.49 22.80
C ASN A 177 -0.76 -13.38 22.63
N PHE A 178 0.48 -13.63 23.07
CA PHE A 178 1.58 -12.69 22.91
C PHE A 178 1.88 -12.35 21.44
N ILE A 179 1.82 -13.33 20.54
CA ILE A 179 2.02 -13.11 19.09
C ILE A 179 0.91 -12.23 18.50
N VAL A 180 -0.35 -12.44 18.91
CA VAL A 180 -1.48 -11.62 18.46
C VAL A 180 -1.36 -10.20 19.00
N ASP A 181 -1.00 -10.02 20.26
CA ASP A 181 -0.86 -8.70 20.89
C ASP A 181 0.26 -7.86 20.25
N ILE A 182 1.39 -8.50 19.87
CA ILE A 182 2.50 -7.82 19.21
C ILE A 182 2.31 -7.68 17.68
N SER A 183 1.29 -8.34 17.11
CA SER A 183 1.03 -8.32 15.66
C SER A 183 0.93 -6.92 15.06
N PRO A 184 0.33 -5.89 15.70
CA PRO A 184 0.30 -4.53 15.15
C PRO A 184 1.71 -3.91 15.02
N VAL A 185 2.59 -4.21 15.98
CA VAL A 185 3.99 -3.75 15.95
C VAL A 185 4.75 -4.47 14.83
N ILE A 186 4.55 -5.77 14.68
CA ILE A 186 5.12 -6.56 13.57
C ILE A 186 4.65 -5.99 12.23
N PHE A 187 3.35 -5.69 12.09
CA PHE A 187 2.80 -5.09 10.87
C PHE A 187 3.44 -3.75 10.55
N PHE A 188 3.58 -2.88 11.54
CA PHE A 188 4.25 -1.60 11.36
C PHE A 188 5.71 -1.77 10.91
N LEU A 189 6.45 -2.70 11.52
CA LEU A 189 7.85 -3.00 11.13
C LEU A 189 7.96 -3.59 9.72
N LEU A 190 7.08 -4.52 9.34
CA LEU A 190 7.01 -5.06 7.98
C LEU A 190 6.70 -3.97 6.96
N PHE A 191 5.86 -3.01 7.33
CA PHE A 191 5.51 -1.90 6.45
C PHE A 191 6.67 -0.92 6.26
N ILE A 192 7.45 -0.66 7.32
CA ILE A 192 8.73 0.08 7.21
C ILE A 192 9.69 -0.68 6.30
N LEU A 193 9.85 -2.00 6.50
CA LEU A 193 10.73 -2.82 5.68
C LEU A 193 10.31 -2.78 4.21
N PHE A 194 9.01 -2.86 3.93
CA PHE A 194 8.45 -2.74 2.60
C PHE A 194 8.85 -1.42 1.94
N PHE A 195 8.60 -0.27 2.59
CA PHE A 195 8.99 1.03 2.01
C PHE A 195 10.52 1.18 1.88
N ALA A 196 11.30 0.62 2.80
CA ALA A 196 12.76 0.63 2.68
C ALA A 196 13.25 -0.17 1.46
N ILE A 197 12.61 -1.30 1.16
CA ILE A 197 12.89 -2.10 -0.05
C ILE A 197 12.47 -1.34 -1.31
N VAL A 198 11.27 -0.73 -1.31
CA VAL A 198 10.79 0.11 -2.42
C VAL A 198 11.79 1.22 -2.71
N PHE A 199 12.19 1.99 -1.70
CA PHE A 199 13.16 3.07 -1.86
C PHE A 199 14.53 2.55 -2.30
N ARG A 200 15.02 1.44 -1.73
CA ARG A 200 16.30 0.86 -2.16
C ARG A 200 16.30 0.47 -3.64
N ILE A 201 15.20 -0.07 -4.16
CA ILE A 201 15.12 -0.52 -5.56
C ILE A 201 14.85 0.66 -6.50
N PHE A 202 14.07 1.65 -6.06
CA PHE A 202 13.63 2.77 -6.90
C PHE A 202 14.57 3.97 -6.89
N THR A 203 15.33 4.16 -5.82
CA THR A 203 16.39 5.17 -5.78
C THR A 203 17.47 4.81 -6.81
N PRO A 204 17.82 5.74 -7.72
CA PRO A 204 18.86 5.50 -8.69
C PRO A 204 20.22 5.20 -8.04
N ARG A 205 21.01 4.30 -8.65
CA ARG A 205 22.36 3.97 -8.18
C ARG A 205 23.29 5.20 -8.15
N SER A 206 23.05 6.21 -8.98
CA SER A 206 23.84 7.45 -9.04
C SER A 206 23.64 8.34 -7.80
N ALA A 207 22.56 8.15 -7.03
CA ALA A 207 22.36 8.84 -5.75
C ALA A 207 23.38 8.42 -4.66
N ASN A 208 24.13 7.33 -4.86
CA ASN A 208 25.12 6.78 -3.91
C ASN A 208 24.55 6.47 -2.51
N ILE A 209 23.24 6.17 -2.45
CA ILE A 209 22.51 5.74 -1.24
C ILE A 209 22.26 4.23 -1.33
N ASN A 210 23.34 3.44 -1.26
CA ASN A 210 23.28 1.99 -1.51
C ASN A 210 22.88 1.15 -0.28
N SER A 211 23.07 1.69 0.94
CA SER A 211 22.76 0.96 2.18
C SER A 211 21.27 1.06 2.52
N LEU A 212 20.64 -0.08 2.81
CA LEU A 212 19.25 -0.17 3.25
C LEU A 212 19.00 0.68 4.51
N SER A 213 19.98 0.77 5.40
CA SER A 213 19.87 1.56 6.65
C SER A 213 19.65 3.05 6.40
N ARG A 214 20.09 3.58 5.25
CA ARG A 214 19.88 4.99 4.86
C ARG A 214 18.48 5.25 4.31
N HIS A 215 17.74 4.20 3.94
CA HIS A 215 16.35 4.31 3.47
C HIS A 215 15.34 4.15 4.61
N LEU A 216 15.75 3.58 5.75
CA LEU A 216 14.89 3.34 6.92
C LEU A 216 14.24 4.61 7.50
N PRO A 217 14.92 5.77 7.62
CA PRO A 217 14.28 6.95 8.22
C PRO A 217 13.10 7.47 7.41
N GLY A 218 13.23 7.57 6.09
CA GLY A 218 12.14 7.95 5.19
C GLY A 218 11.08 6.86 5.06
N ALA A 219 11.46 5.58 5.14
CA ALA A 219 10.51 4.48 5.17
C ALA A 219 9.64 4.49 6.44
N ALA A 220 10.24 4.80 7.60
CA ALA A 220 9.53 5.00 8.85
C ALA A 220 8.58 6.19 8.79
N LEU A 221 9.00 7.30 8.19
CA LEU A 221 8.15 8.47 7.98
C LEU A 221 6.98 8.16 7.05
N ALA A 222 7.22 7.47 5.93
CA ALA A 222 6.18 7.05 5.01
C ALA A 222 5.19 6.08 5.66
N ALA A 223 5.68 5.08 6.41
CA ALA A 223 4.84 4.14 7.15
C ALA A 223 3.97 4.85 8.19
N ALA A 224 4.58 5.69 9.04
CA ALA A 224 3.86 6.45 10.05
C ALA A 224 2.82 7.39 9.43
N GLY A 225 3.20 8.14 8.38
CA GLY A 225 2.29 9.04 7.68
C GLY A 225 1.13 8.29 7.02
N TRP A 226 1.41 7.16 6.38
CA TRP A 226 0.40 6.35 5.71
C TRP A 226 -0.59 5.76 6.72
N THR A 227 -0.09 5.17 7.81
CA THR A 227 -0.93 4.62 8.88
C THR A 227 -1.77 5.71 9.55
N LEU A 228 -1.16 6.85 9.90
CA LEU A 228 -1.88 7.98 10.50
C LEU A 228 -2.96 8.52 9.57
N TYR A 229 -2.63 8.73 8.30
CA TYR A 229 -3.60 9.23 7.32
C TYR A 229 -4.74 8.23 7.10
N SER A 230 -4.43 6.93 7.01
CA SER A 230 -5.44 5.88 6.86
C SER A 230 -6.35 5.78 8.08
N PHE A 231 -5.81 5.98 9.28
CA PHE A 231 -6.61 6.05 10.51
C PHE A 231 -7.55 7.26 10.51
N LEU A 232 -7.04 8.46 10.18
CA LEU A 232 -7.86 9.67 10.06
C LEU A 232 -8.93 9.52 8.97
N PHE A 233 -8.59 8.88 7.86
CA PHE A 233 -9.52 8.59 6.77
C PHE A 233 -10.60 7.59 7.19
N SER A 234 -10.26 6.59 8.02
CA SER A 234 -11.24 5.67 8.59
C SER A 234 -12.30 6.41 9.42
N ILE A 235 -11.86 7.35 10.27
CA ILE A 235 -12.77 8.21 11.07
C ILE A 235 -13.68 9.02 10.14
N TYR A 236 -13.12 9.57 9.06
CA TYR A 236 -13.90 10.31 8.05
C TYR A 236 -14.97 9.43 7.41
N ILE A 237 -14.63 8.22 6.95
CA ILE A 237 -15.61 7.30 6.36
C ILE A 237 -16.69 6.91 7.37
N GLU A 238 -16.31 6.63 8.61
CA GLU A 238 -17.27 6.25 9.66
C GLU A 238 -18.32 7.34 9.90
N HIS A 239 -17.90 8.61 9.94
CA HIS A 239 -18.81 9.74 10.19
C HIS A 239 -19.59 10.20 8.96
N PHE A 240 -19.02 10.06 7.75
CA PHE A 240 -19.58 10.61 6.50
C PHE A 240 -20.13 9.54 5.53
N SER A 241 -20.10 8.25 5.88
CA SER A 241 -20.66 7.15 5.06
C SER A 241 -22.16 7.29 4.79
N ASN A 242 -22.90 7.98 5.67
CA ASN A 242 -24.33 8.23 5.50
C ASN A 242 -24.69 9.34 4.50
N VAL A 243 -23.71 10.00 3.86
CA VAL A 243 -23.95 11.07 2.86
C VAL A 243 -24.07 10.50 1.44
N SER A 244 -24.76 9.35 1.30
CA SER A 244 -24.89 8.59 0.04
C SER A 244 -25.92 9.17 -0.96
N TYR A 245 -26.43 10.39 -0.75
CA TYR A 245 -27.67 10.81 -1.43
C TYR A 245 -27.53 11.40 -2.84
N VAL A 246 -26.34 11.83 -3.30
CA VAL A 246 -26.23 12.54 -4.60
C VAL A 246 -25.49 11.76 -5.68
N TYR A 247 -24.44 11.01 -5.34
CA TYR A 247 -23.57 10.33 -6.33
C TYR A 247 -23.39 8.82 -6.08
N GLY A 248 -24.05 8.23 -5.09
CA GLY A 248 -24.06 6.78 -4.84
C GLY A 248 -22.66 6.13 -4.82
N SER A 249 -22.48 5.06 -5.61
CA SER A 249 -21.21 4.32 -5.73
C SER A 249 -20.05 5.13 -6.32
N LEU A 250 -20.34 6.22 -7.06
CA LEU A 250 -19.31 7.10 -7.61
C LEU A 250 -18.60 7.90 -6.52
N THR A 251 -19.32 8.28 -5.45
CA THR A 251 -18.72 8.96 -4.28
C THR A 251 -17.63 8.09 -3.67
N THR A 252 -17.91 6.79 -3.46
CA THR A 252 -16.96 5.83 -2.89
C THR A 252 -15.70 5.75 -3.72
N LEU A 253 -15.83 5.70 -5.04
CA LEU A 253 -14.70 5.66 -5.95
C LEU A 253 -13.85 6.92 -5.82
N ILE A 254 -14.46 8.11 -5.91
CA ILE A 254 -13.76 9.41 -5.82
C ILE A 254 -13.01 9.54 -4.49
N VAL A 255 -13.68 9.21 -3.39
CA VAL A 255 -13.11 9.27 -2.03
C VAL A 255 -11.94 8.29 -1.89
N PHE A 256 -12.05 7.08 -2.47
CA PHE A 256 -10.95 6.14 -2.56
C PHE A 256 -9.78 6.66 -3.43
N MET A 257 -10.06 7.39 -4.52
CA MET A 257 -8.99 8.02 -5.32
C MET A 257 -8.21 9.04 -4.50
N LEU A 258 -8.90 9.87 -3.72
CA LEU A 258 -8.28 10.87 -2.86
C LEU A 258 -7.41 10.22 -1.78
N TRP A 259 -7.88 9.12 -1.21
CA TRP A 259 -7.08 8.34 -0.26
C TRP A 259 -5.80 7.81 -0.90
N LEU A 260 -5.92 7.14 -2.06
CA LEU A 260 -4.76 6.64 -2.80
C LEU A 260 -3.80 7.78 -3.18
N TYR A 261 -4.32 8.95 -3.56
CA TYR A 261 -3.50 10.11 -3.90
C TYR A 261 -2.67 10.61 -2.71
N ALA A 262 -3.29 10.72 -1.53
CA ALA A 262 -2.60 11.11 -0.32
C ALA A 262 -1.53 10.07 0.08
N CYS A 263 -1.89 8.78 0.01
CA CYS A 263 -0.98 7.66 0.23
C CYS A 263 0.26 7.69 -0.68
N MET A 264 0.08 7.89 -1.98
CA MET A 264 1.20 8.02 -2.94
C MET A 264 2.04 9.28 -2.67
N THR A 265 1.40 10.38 -2.26
CA THR A 265 2.10 11.60 -1.87
C THR A 265 2.99 11.37 -0.65
N ILE A 266 2.46 10.72 0.40
CA ILE A 266 3.21 10.37 1.62
C ILE A 266 4.41 9.48 1.30
N LEU A 267 4.24 8.50 0.42
CA LEU A 267 5.34 7.64 -0.05
C LEU A 267 6.46 8.47 -0.68
N LEU A 268 6.12 9.39 -1.59
CA LEU A 268 7.10 10.23 -2.27
C LEU A 268 7.77 11.23 -1.32
N LEU A 269 7.04 11.76 -0.32
CA LEU A 269 7.62 12.57 0.75
C LEU A 269 8.65 11.79 1.59
N GLY A 270 8.41 10.49 1.83
CA GLY A 270 9.41 9.62 2.47
C GLY A 270 10.70 9.51 1.67
N ALA A 271 10.61 9.42 0.33
CA ALA A 271 11.77 9.41 -0.55
C ALA A 271 12.53 10.75 -0.53
N GLU A 272 11.80 11.87 -0.49
CA GLU A 272 12.38 13.22 -0.38
C GLU A 272 13.11 13.41 0.96
N PHE A 273 12.53 12.90 2.05
CA PHE A 273 13.17 12.91 3.35
C PHE A 273 14.50 12.13 3.36
N ASN A 274 14.55 10.97 2.70
CA ASN A 274 15.79 10.21 2.53
C ASN A 274 16.85 11.00 1.74
N LYS A 275 16.43 11.71 0.68
CA LYS A 275 17.31 12.62 -0.08
C LYS A 275 17.81 13.78 0.78
N PHE A 276 16.96 14.39 1.60
CA PHE A 276 17.36 15.48 2.49
C PHE A 276 18.42 15.04 3.51
N LEU A 277 18.30 13.81 4.05
CA LEU A 277 19.23 13.28 5.05
C LEU A 277 20.56 12.80 4.48
N TYR A 278 20.55 12.14 3.32
CA TYR A 278 21.71 11.41 2.80
C TYR A 278 22.07 11.73 1.35
N GLY A 279 21.28 12.56 0.67
CA GLY A 279 21.54 12.97 -0.71
C GLY A 279 22.73 13.92 -0.76
N ASN A 280 23.73 13.58 -1.57
CA ASN A 280 24.78 14.52 -1.91
C ASN A 280 24.16 15.67 -2.73
N SER A 281 24.14 16.87 -2.14
CA SER A 281 23.62 18.09 -2.77
C SER A 281 24.42 18.42 -4.03
N LYS A 282 23.99 17.92 -5.19
CA LYS A 282 24.46 18.40 -6.50
C LYS A 282 23.64 19.59 -7.03
N ARG A 283 22.55 20.00 -6.35
CA ARG A 283 21.74 21.16 -6.75
C ARG A 283 22.24 22.51 -6.18
N SER A 284 23.13 22.55 -5.19
CA SER A 284 23.57 23.81 -4.57
C SER A 284 24.59 24.64 -5.38
N VAL A 285 25.12 24.16 -6.51
CA VAL A 285 26.26 24.80 -7.20
C VAL A 285 25.89 25.45 -8.54
N LYS A 286 24.62 25.41 -8.98
CA LYS A 286 24.25 25.95 -10.31
C LYS A 286 23.69 27.37 -10.32
N ASN A 287 23.54 28.03 -9.17
CA ASN A 287 23.04 29.41 -9.06
C ASN A 287 23.99 30.29 -8.22
N GLN A 288 25.29 30.31 -8.56
CA GLN A 288 26.19 31.43 -8.26
C GLN A 288 26.78 31.93 -9.57
#